data_AF-A0A2C9UU33-F1
#
_entry.id   AF-A0A2C9UU33-F1
#
_cell.length_a   1.000
_cell.length_b   1.000
_cell.length_c   1.000
_cell.angle_alpha   90.00
_cell.angle_beta   90.00
_cell.angle_gamma   90.00
#
_symmetry.space_group_name_H-M   'P 1'
#
loop_
_entity.id
_entity.type
_entity.pdbx_description
1 polymer ?
#
loop_
_entity_poly.entity_id
_entity_poly.type
_entity_poly.pdbx_seq_one_letter_code
_entity_poly.pdbx_strand_id
1 'polypeptide(L)'
;MAAVTSVSFSAIAQSSNDRKAFASSIRSFASNFDTFRFRSSFSCHYTGVRASNSTSRMVIHCMSTATDVPTVSETKFNFLKAYNKPIPSIYNTVLQELIVQQHLMRYKRTYRYDPVFALGFVTVYDQLMEGYPSDEDRDAIFQAYINALKEDPEQYRIDAKRLEEWARSQTATSLVDFSSREGEVEGTLKDIAERAGNGSFSYSRFFAIGLFRLLELSNATEPTILEKVCFALLPCNY
;
A
#
# COMPACT_ATOMS: atom_id res chain seq x y z
N MET A 1 -42.15 7.26 16.26
CA MET A 1 -41.82 6.46 17.46
C MET A 1 -41.39 5.07 17.03
N ALA A 2 -40.10 4.90 16.71
CA ALA A 2 -39.40 3.63 16.50
C ALA A 2 -37.90 3.99 16.58
N ALA A 3 -37.22 3.72 17.69
CA ALA A 3 -36.63 2.41 18.03
C ALA A 3 -35.31 2.16 17.27
N VAL A 4 -34.27 2.93 17.62
CA VAL A 4 -32.89 2.68 17.17
C VAL A 4 -32.25 1.56 18.02
N THR A 5 -31.87 0.46 17.38
CA THR A 5 -31.22 -0.68 18.05
C THR A 5 -29.72 -0.43 18.16
N SER A 6 -29.29 0.14 19.29
CA SER A 6 -27.86 0.26 19.63
C SER A 6 -27.28 -1.12 19.97
N VAL A 7 -26.24 -1.55 19.24
CA VAL A 7 -25.41 -2.71 19.59
C VAL A 7 -24.19 -2.24 20.40
N SER A 8 -24.17 -2.60 21.68
CA SER A 8 -23.11 -2.24 22.62
C SER A 8 -22.06 -3.34 22.75
N PHE A 9 -20.79 -3.03 22.51
CA PHE A 9 -19.68 -3.94 22.81
C PHE A 9 -19.32 -3.88 24.29
N SER A 10 -19.21 -5.05 24.93
CA SER A 10 -18.86 -5.17 26.34
C SER A 10 -17.35 -4.98 26.55
N ALA A 11 -16.96 -4.06 27.43
CA ALA A 11 -15.57 -3.89 27.82
C ALA A 11 -15.10 -5.06 28.69
N ILE A 12 -13.95 -5.66 28.36
CA ILE A 12 -13.30 -6.67 29.20
C ILE A 12 -12.71 -5.96 30.43
N ALA A 13 -13.16 -6.36 31.61
CA ALA A 13 -12.79 -5.74 32.87
C ALA A 13 -11.36 -6.08 33.31
N GLN A 14 -10.73 -5.13 34.01
CA GLN A 14 -9.43 -5.32 34.67
C GLN A 14 -9.62 -6.18 35.93
N SER A 15 -8.77 -7.18 36.16
CA SER A 15 -8.51 -7.69 37.51
C SER A 15 -7.43 -6.83 38.17
N SER A 16 -7.51 -6.65 39.49
CA SER A 16 -6.64 -5.72 40.22
C SER A 16 -6.38 -6.18 41.65
N ASN A 17 -5.43 -5.49 42.30
CA ASN A 17 -4.81 -5.81 43.60
C ASN A 17 -3.79 -6.97 43.56
N ASP A 18 -2.74 -6.97 44.37
CA ASP A 18 -2.55 -6.15 45.58
C ASP A 18 -1.31 -5.22 45.60
N ARG A 19 -1.32 -4.28 46.55
CA ARG A 19 -0.39 -3.14 46.63
C ARG A 19 0.69 -3.32 47.70
N LYS A 20 1.93 -2.97 47.36
CA LYS A 20 2.78 -2.14 48.25
C LYS A 20 3.93 -1.49 47.49
N ALA A 21 4.16 -0.21 47.77
CA ALA A 21 5.26 0.56 47.21
C ALA A 21 6.37 0.76 48.24
N PHE A 22 7.62 0.80 47.77
CA PHE A 22 8.70 1.55 48.40
C PHE A 22 9.61 2.13 47.30
N ALA A 23 10.25 3.26 47.60
CA ALA A 23 10.99 4.05 46.62
C ALA A 23 12.51 3.99 46.82
N SER A 24 13.24 4.44 45.79
CA SER A 24 14.67 4.80 45.78
C SER A 24 15.71 3.73 46.14
N SER A 25 16.62 3.44 45.19
CA SER A 25 18.03 3.87 45.29
C SER A 25 18.84 3.31 44.11
N ILE A 26 19.55 4.17 43.36
CA ILE A 26 20.50 3.74 42.31
C ILE A 26 21.92 4.05 42.78
N ARG A 27 22.72 3.00 43.02
CA ARG A 27 24.18 3.00 43.23
C ARG A 27 24.71 1.64 42.69
N SER A 28 25.43 1.59 41.56
CA SER A 28 26.91 1.76 41.44
C SER A 28 27.68 0.73 42.26
N PHE A 29 28.60 -0.08 41.71
CA PHE A 29 29.84 0.25 40.98
C PHE A 29 30.38 -1.01 40.25
N ALA A 30 31.38 -1.01 39.35
CA ALA A 30 32.08 0.03 38.55
C ALA A 30 32.20 -0.54 37.09
N SER A 31 33.24 -0.48 36.24
CA SER A 31 34.58 0.15 36.12
C SER A 31 34.99 -0.04 34.63
N ASN A 32 35.80 0.74 33.90
CA ASN A 32 36.53 2.02 34.03
C ASN A 32 36.81 2.50 32.57
N PHE A 33 37.56 3.54 32.19
CA PHE A 33 38.52 4.45 32.84
C PHE A 33 38.33 5.90 32.32
N ASP A 34 39.06 6.86 32.89
CA ASP A 34 38.63 8.25 33.00
C ASP A 34 38.87 9.24 31.84
N THR A 35 38.13 10.35 31.94
CA THR A 35 38.21 11.55 31.09
C THR A 35 39.20 12.57 31.66
N PHE A 36 39.90 13.32 30.79
CA PHE A 36 40.41 14.65 31.17
C PHE A 36 40.01 15.74 30.18
N ARG A 37 39.65 16.90 30.73
CA ARG A 37 39.18 18.12 30.04
C ARG A 37 39.89 19.31 30.66
N PHE A 38 40.49 20.19 29.85
CA PHE A 38 41.03 21.48 30.32
C PHE A 38 40.53 22.68 29.50
N ARG A 39 40.80 23.88 30.02
CA ARG A 39 40.22 25.18 29.60
C ARG A 39 41.36 26.21 29.41
N SER A 40 41.05 27.36 28.80
CA SER A 40 41.84 28.62 28.69
C SER A 40 42.92 28.87 29.78
N SER A 41 44.03 29.60 29.53
CA SER A 41 44.25 30.61 28.46
C SER A 41 45.74 31.05 28.29
N PHE A 42 46.03 31.77 27.20
CA PHE A 42 47.12 32.74 26.95
C PHE A 42 48.60 32.44 27.35
N SER A 43 49.48 32.35 26.33
CA SER A 43 50.67 33.22 26.18
C SER A 43 51.20 33.17 24.72
N CYS A 44 52.33 33.82 24.41
CA CYS A 44 52.63 34.37 23.06
C CYS A 44 53.80 33.76 22.25
N HIS A 45 53.74 34.02 20.93
CA HIS A 45 54.79 33.95 19.89
C HIS A 45 55.71 32.71 19.75
N TYR A 46 55.47 31.94 18.68
CA TYR A 46 56.43 31.90 17.55
C TYR A 46 55.71 31.64 16.21
N THR A 47 56.43 31.73 15.09
CA THR A 47 55.90 31.66 13.71
C THR A 47 55.77 30.23 13.17
N GLY A 48 54.67 29.90 12.47
CA GLY A 48 54.63 28.70 11.63
C GLY A 48 53.25 28.28 11.06
N VAL A 49 53.13 28.32 9.73
CA VAL A 49 52.23 27.54 8.84
C VAL A 49 50.76 27.30 9.27
N ARG A 50 49.82 27.88 8.51
CA ARG A 50 48.37 27.61 8.59
C ARG A 50 48.02 26.25 7.97
N ALA A 51 47.86 25.21 8.80
CA ALA A 51 47.27 23.94 8.36
C ALA A 51 45.74 24.07 8.18
N SER A 52 45.25 23.85 6.96
CA SER A 52 43.82 23.83 6.67
C SER A 52 43.21 22.49 7.05
N ASN A 53 42.64 22.38 8.26
CA ASN A 53 41.89 21.21 8.71
C ASN A 53 40.55 21.08 7.95
N SER A 54 40.62 20.65 6.69
CA SER A 54 39.48 20.18 5.92
C SER A 54 39.03 18.83 6.46
N THR A 55 38.19 18.84 7.50
CA THR A 55 37.54 17.65 8.03
C THR A 55 36.48 17.16 7.05
N SER A 56 36.94 16.50 5.98
CA SER A 56 36.08 15.83 5.02
C SER A 56 35.18 14.85 5.75
N ARG A 57 33.89 15.20 5.87
CA ARG A 57 32.86 14.28 6.34
C ARG A 57 32.67 13.25 5.24
N MET A 58 33.36 12.12 5.35
CA MET A 58 33.23 11.01 4.42
C MET A 58 31.83 10.39 4.55
N VAL A 59 30.86 10.97 3.84
CA VAL A 59 29.53 10.40 3.67
C VAL A 59 29.69 9.16 2.80
N ILE A 60 29.59 7.98 3.43
CA ILE A 60 29.65 6.70 2.72
C ILE A 60 28.35 6.56 1.90
N HIS A 61 28.40 6.98 0.65
CA HIS A 61 27.28 6.87 -0.27
C HIS A 61 27.31 5.50 -0.94
N CYS A 62 26.61 4.52 -0.38
CA CYS A 62 26.47 3.17 -0.93
C CYS A 62 25.65 3.20 -2.24
N MET A 63 26.28 3.51 -3.37
CA MET A 63 25.65 3.44 -4.68
C MET A 63 25.58 1.99 -5.17
N SER A 64 24.39 1.41 -5.16
CA SER A 64 24.15 0.09 -5.76
C SER A 64 23.91 0.26 -7.26
N THR A 65 24.80 -0.29 -8.09
CA THR A 65 24.60 -0.36 -9.56
C THR A 65 23.71 -1.54 -9.92
N ALA A 66 22.47 -1.50 -9.46
CA ALA A 66 21.37 -2.36 -9.89
C ALA A 66 20.34 -1.50 -10.66
N THR A 67 19.45 -2.13 -11.41
CA THR A 67 18.32 -1.43 -12.06
C THR A 67 17.54 -0.64 -11.01
N ASP A 68 17.38 0.68 -11.24
CA ASP A 68 16.93 1.64 -10.22
C ASP A 68 15.42 1.51 -9.93
N VAL A 69 15.08 0.44 -9.19
CA VAL A 69 13.76 0.23 -8.61
C VAL A 69 13.58 1.28 -7.52
N PRO A 70 12.57 2.16 -7.63
CA PRO A 70 12.41 3.26 -6.69
C PRO A 70 12.18 2.72 -5.27
N THR A 71 12.52 3.51 -4.26
CA THR A 71 12.23 3.13 -2.87
C THR A 71 10.79 3.49 -2.47
N VAL A 72 10.24 2.82 -1.45
CA VAL A 72 8.93 3.20 -0.84
C VAL A 72 8.91 4.69 -0.47
N SER A 73 10.02 5.20 0.06
CA SER A 73 10.21 6.61 0.41
C SER A 73 10.17 7.54 -0.81
N GLU A 74 10.74 7.11 -1.94
CA GLU A 74 10.69 7.85 -3.20
C GLU A 74 9.28 7.89 -3.80
N THR A 75 8.56 6.76 -3.83
CA THR A 75 7.14 6.76 -4.26
C THR A 75 6.30 7.68 -3.37
N LYS A 76 6.47 7.65 -2.04
CA LYS A 76 5.78 8.58 -1.13
C LYS A 76 6.13 10.05 -1.37
N PHE A 77 7.41 10.33 -1.62
CA PHE A 77 7.86 11.67 -1.98
C PHE A 77 7.28 12.13 -3.32
N ASN A 78 7.25 11.26 -4.33
CA ASN A 78 6.67 11.55 -5.64
C ASN A 78 5.16 11.84 -5.55
N PHE A 79 4.42 11.10 -4.71
CA PHE A 79 3.00 11.40 -4.42
C PHE A 79 2.82 12.78 -3.80
N LEU A 80 3.54 13.10 -2.72
CA LEU A 80 3.46 14.41 -2.04
C LEU A 80 4.01 15.58 -2.87
N LYS A 81 4.83 15.29 -3.89
CA LYS A 81 5.31 16.24 -4.89
C LYS A 81 4.28 16.48 -6.00
N ALA A 82 3.52 15.46 -6.38
CA ALA A 82 2.46 15.55 -7.38
C ALA A 82 1.19 16.20 -6.83
N TYR A 83 0.76 15.82 -5.62
CA TYR A 83 -0.34 16.45 -4.90
C TYR A 83 0.19 17.25 -3.70
N ASN A 84 0.30 18.56 -3.87
CA ASN A 84 0.94 19.47 -2.91
C ASN A 84 -0.02 20.17 -1.94
N LYS A 85 -1.34 19.88 -2.00
CA LYS A 85 -2.35 20.41 -1.08
C LYS A 85 -2.40 19.57 0.21
N PRO A 86 -2.83 20.13 1.36
CA PRO A 86 -3.05 19.34 2.57
C PRO A 86 -4.20 18.32 2.39
N ILE A 87 -3.94 17.04 2.64
CA ILE A 87 -4.96 15.98 2.72
C ILE A 87 -5.39 15.83 4.20
N PRO A 88 -6.70 15.78 4.52
CA PRO A 88 -7.17 15.51 5.88
C PRO A 88 -6.63 14.18 6.43
N SER A 89 -6.27 14.16 7.72
CA SER A 89 -5.52 13.05 8.35
C SER A 89 -6.22 11.69 8.31
N ILE A 90 -7.56 11.68 8.28
CA ILE A 90 -8.38 10.47 8.14
C ILE A 90 -8.11 9.73 6.83
N TYR A 91 -8.01 10.45 5.71
CA TYR A 91 -7.69 9.90 4.39
C TYR A 91 -6.18 9.69 4.22
N ASN A 92 -5.36 10.68 4.62
CA ASN A 92 -3.92 10.66 4.38
C ASN A 92 -3.23 9.44 5.03
N THR A 93 -3.64 9.04 6.24
CA THR A 93 -3.07 7.85 6.91
C THR A 93 -3.25 6.60 6.05
N VAL A 94 -4.47 6.34 5.57
CA VAL A 94 -4.80 5.15 4.79
C VAL A 94 -4.18 5.20 3.39
N LEU A 95 -4.24 6.36 2.71
CA LEU A 95 -3.57 6.57 1.42
C LEU A 95 -2.06 6.28 1.52
N GLN A 96 -1.40 6.76 2.58
CA GLN A 96 0.02 6.52 2.82
C GLN A 96 0.33 5.06 3.17
N GLU A 97 -0.62 4.26 3.64
CA GLU A 97 -0.44 2.80 3.81
C GLU A 97 -0.70 2.04 2.51
N LEU A 98 -1.74 2.41 1.75
CA LEU A 98 -2.04 1.85 0.43
C LEU A 98 -0.86 2.02 -0.54
N ILE A 99 -0.24 3.20 -0.58
CA ILE A 99 0.99 3.46 -1.36
C ILE A 99 2.09 2.44 -1.02
N VAL A 100 2.31 2.09 0.25
CA VAL A 100 3.32 1.09 0.64
C VAL A 100 2.93 -0.29 0.14
N GLN A 101 1.68 -0.70 0.37
CA GLN A 101 1.18 -2.03 0.00
C GLN A 101 1.22 -2.23 -1.52
N GLN A 102 0.84 -1.22 -2.30
CA GLN A 102 0.88 -1.27 -3.76
C GLN A 102 2.30 -1.13 -4.31
N HIS A 103 3.18 -0.30 -3.73
CA HIS A 103 4.59 -0.25 -4.11
C HIS A 103 5.27 -1.62 -3.95
N LEU A 104 5.10 -2.28 -2.79
CA LEU A 104 5.64 -3.61 -2.50
C LEU A 104 5.01 -4.73 -3.35
N MET A 105 3.99 -4.42 -4.13
CA MET A 105 3.31 -5.32 -5.07
C MET A 105 3.75 -5.02 -6.51
N ARG A 106 3.78 -3.74 -6.89
CA ARG A 106 4.15 -3.15 -8.20
C ARG A 106 5.59 -3.46 -8.65
N TYR A 107 6.50 -3.58 -7.69
CA TYR A 107 7.92 -3.86 -7.94
C TYR A 107 8.33 -5.31 -7.59
N LYS A 108 7.37 -6.23 -7.44
CA LYS A 108 7.67 -7.67 -7.43
C LYS A 108 8.15 -8.11 -8.80
N ARG A 109 9.13 -9.02 -8.84
CA ARG A 109 9.64 -9.65 -10.09
C ARG A 109 8.54 -10.34 -10.92
N THR A 110 7.45 -10.76 -10.28
CA THR A 110 6.29 -11.43 -10.88
C THR A 110 5.10 -10.49 -11.12
N TYR A 111 5.27 -9.17 -10.96
CA TYR A 111 4.20 -8.22 -11.24
C TYR A 111 3.90 -8.12 -12.74
N ARG A 112 2.62 -8.22 -13.08
CA ARG A 112 2.04 -7.81 -14.35
C ARG A 112 0.75 -7.06 -14.02
N TYR A 113 0.46 -6.00 -14.76
CA TYR A 113 -0.81 -5.27 -14.62
C TYR A 113 -1.99 -6.15 -15.06
N ASP A 114 -3.07 -6.12 -14.27
CA ASP A 114 -4.30 -6.88 -14.50
C ASP A 114 -5.51 -5.94 -14.44
N PRO A 115 -6.40 -5.89 -15.45
CA PRO A 115 -7.65 -5.12 -15.36
C PRO A 115 -8.52 -5.48 -14.15
N VAL A 116 -8.50 -6.75 -13.71
CA VAL A 116 -9.18 -7.19 -12.46
C VAL A 116 -8.53 -6.59 -11.21
N PHE A 117 -7.20 -6.40 -11.21
CA PHE A 117 -6.52 -5.63 -10.15
C PHE A 117 -6.96 -4.17 -10.18
N ALA A 118 -7.01 -3.55 -11.36
CA ALA A 118 -7.39 -2.15 -11.52
C ALA A 118 -8.81 -1.89 -11.03
N LEU A 119 -9.78 -2.73 -11.40
CA LEU A 119 -11.15 -2.70 -10.87
C LEU A 119 -11.16 -2.69 -9.34
N GLY A 120 -10.51 -3.67 -8.72
CA GLY A 120 -10.52 -3.79 -7.26
C GLY A 120 -9.76 -2.68 -6.53
N PHE A 121 -8.71 -2.11 -7.14
CA PHE A 121 -8.04 -0.93 -6.61
C PHE A 121 -8.96 0.30 -6.69
N VAL A 122 -9.57 0.55 -7.84
CA VAL A 122 -10.51 1.66 -8.05
C VAL A 122 -11.70 1.58 -7.09
N THR A 123 -12.29 0.38 -6.91
CA THR A 123 -13.37 0.15 -5.92
C THR A 123 -12.94 0.52 -4.50
N VAL A 124 -11.75 0.09 -4.06
CA VAL A 124 -11.23 0.44 -2.72
C VAL A 124 -10.93 1.93 -2.58
N TYR A 125 -10.38 2.55 -3.63
CA TYR A 125 -10.06 3.97 -3.63
C TYR A 125 -11.31 4.85 -3.52
N ASP A 126 -12.33 4.57 -4.34
CA ASP A 126 -13.57 5.36 -4.37
C ASP A 126 -14.35 5.20 -3.06
N GLN A 127 -14.36 4.00 -2.45
CA GLN A 127 -14.91 3.77 -1.11
C GLN A 127 -14.11 4.47 0.00
N LEU A 128 -12.78 4.48 -0.07
CA LEU A 128 -11.94 5.19 0.90
C LEU A 128 -12.14 6.71 0.84
N MET A 129 -12.37 7.25 -0.36
CA MET A 129 -12.54 8.68 -0.61
C MET A 129 -14.02 9.11 -0.66
N GLU A 130 -14.93 8.25 -0.21
CA GLU A 130 -16.34 8.61 -0.02
C GLU A 130 -16.45 9.72 1.02
N GLY A 131 -17.23 10.78 0.71
CA GLY A 131 -17.35 11.96 1.57
C GLY A 131 -16.12 12.88 1.57
N TYR A 132 -15.15 12.71 0.66
CA TYR A 132 -14.06 13.69 0.50
C TYR A 132 -14.63 15.06 0.04
N PRO A 133 -14.18 16.22 0.58
CA PRO A 133 -14.92 17.50 0.38
C PRO A 133 -14.93 18.12 -1.03
N SER A 134 -14.21 17.55 -2.00
CA SER A 134 -14.15 17.99 -3.40
C SER A 134 -13.87 16.78 -4.28
N ASP A 135 -14.71 16.57 -5.29
CA ASP A 135 -14.53 15.51 -6.28
C ASP A 135 -13.27 15.75 -7.12
N GLU A 136 -12.96 17.01 -7.44
CA GLU A 136 -11.78 17.40 -8.20
C GLU A 136 -10.49 17.07 -7.45
N ASP A 137 -10.44 17.28 -6.13
CA ASP A 137 -9.30 16.89 -5.31
C ASP A 137 -9.24 15.38 -5.03
N ARG A 138 -10.36 14.66 -4.96
CA ARG A 138 -10.32 13.18 -4.96
C ARG A 138 -9.66 12.66 -6.24
N ASP A 139 -10.02 13.19 -7.39
CA ASP A 139 -9.56 12.67 -8.67
C ASP A 139 -8.11 13.13 -8.95
N ALA A 140 -7.71 14.33 -8.50
CA ALA A 140 -6.31 14.76 -8.49
C ALA A 140 -5.43 13.92 -7.55
N ILE A 141 -5.93 13.51 -6.37
CA ILE A 141 -5.22 12.57 -5.48
C ILE A 141 -5.08 11.20 -6.16
N PHE A 142 -6.08 10.73 -6.89
CA PHE A 142 -6.04 9.46 -7.62
C PHE A 142 -4.94 9.47 -8.70
N GLN A 143 -4.94 10.52 -9.53
CA GLN A 143 -3.92 10.71 -10.56
C GLN A 143 -2.52 10.82 -9.93
N ALA A 144 -2.35 11.60 -8.86
CA ALA A 144 -1.07 11.72 -8.16
C ALA A 144 -0.58 10.40 -7.55
N TYR A 145 -1.49 9.60 -7.00
CA TYR A 145 -1.21 8.29 -6.40
C TYR A 145 -0.69 7.30 -7.45
N ILE A 146 -1.40 7.15 -8.58
CA ILE A 146 -1.03 6.17 -9.62
C ILE A 146 0.24 6.61 -10.37
N ASN A 147 0.38 7.90 -10.70
CA ASN A 147 1.60 8.41 -11.31
C ASN A 147 2.84 8.23 -10.42
N ALA A 148 2.72 8.31 -9.09
CA ALA A 148 3.83 8.09 -8.16
C ALA A 148 4.37 6.64 -8.17
N LEU A 149 3.54 5.67 -8.60
CA LEU A 149 3.89 4.26 -8.81
C LEU A 149 4.44 3.96 -10.22
N LYS A 150 4.55 4.98 -11.08
CA LYS A 150 4.97 4.86 -12.49
C LYS A 150 3.99 3.95 -13.27
N GLU A 151 2.70 4.29 -13.19
CA GLU A 151 1.55 3.66 -13.87
C GLU A 151 0.57 4.74 -14.39
N ASP A 152 -0.42 4.35 -15.20
CA ASP A 152 -1.38 5.25 -15.84
C ASP A 152 -2.75 5.28 -15.12
N PRO A 153 -3.20 6.41 -14.54
CA PRO A 153 -4.50 6.52 -13.88
C PRO A 153 -5.69 6.38 -14.84
N GLU A 154 -5.56 6.83 -16.09
CA GLU A 154 -6.66 6.80 -17.05
C GLU A 154 -6.90 5.35 -17.51
N GLN A 155 -5.83 4.59 -17.72
CA GLN A 155 -5.93 3.14 -17.96
C GLN A 155 -6.69 2.43 -16.82
N TYR A 156 -6.32 2.69 -15.55
CA TYR A 156 -7.01 2.10 -14.40
C TYR A 156 -8.52 2.40 -14.40
N ARG A 157 -8.92 3.65 -14.69
CA ARG A 157 -10.33 4.07 -14.73
C ARG A 157 -11.08 3.46 -15.91
N ILE A 158 -10.48 3.40 -17.09
CA ILE A 158 -11.08 2.82 -18.30
C ILE A 158 -11.28 1.32 -18.14
N ASP A 159 -10.25 0.59 -17.69
CA ASP A 159 -10.31 -0.86 -17.50
C ASP A 159 -11.29 -1.26 -16.38
N ALA A 160 -11.28 -0.54 -15.25
CA ALA A 160 -12.26 -0.75 -14.18
C ALA A 160 -13.69 -0.58 -14.69
N LYS A 161 -13.98 0.53 -15.39
CA LYS A 161 -15.31 0.80 -15.96
C LYS A 161 -15.74 -0.24 -16.98
N ARG A 162 -14.85 -0.64 -17.90
CA ARG A 162 -15.07 -1.71 -18.89
C ARG A 162 -15.47 -3.02 -18.22
N LEU A 163 -14.75 -3.41 -17.15
CA LEU A 163 -15.07 -4.62 -16.40
C LEU A 163 -16.41 -4.50 -15.63
N GLU A 164 -16.75 -3.32 -15.10
CA GLU A 164 -18.06 -3.09 -14.50
C GLU A 164 -19.21 -3.23 -15.52
N GLU A 165 -19.10 -2.57 -16.67
CA GLU A 165 -20.11 -2.61 -17.73
C GLU A 165 -20.29 -4.03 -18.27
N TRP A 166 -19.18 -4.78 -18.44
CA TRP A 166 -19.22 -6.20 -18.78
C TRP A 166 -19.93 -7.02 -17.70
N ALA A 167 -19.54 -6.89 -16.42
CA ALA A 167 -20.10 -7.67 -15.32
C ALA A 167 -21.61 -7.44 -15.13
N ARG A 168 -22.08 -6.19 -15.27
CA ARG A 168 -23.51 -5.83 -15.22
C ARG A 168 -24.35 -6.46 -16.34
N SER A 169 -23.71 -6.95 -17.41
CA SER A 169 -24.35 -7.71 -18.49
C SER A 169 -24.18 -9.24 -18.38
N GLN A 170 -23.48 -9.73 -17.35
CA GLN A 170 -23.30 -11.17 -17.11
C GLN A 170 -24.38 -11.75 -16.20
N THR A 171 -24.53 -13.07 -16.29
CA THR A 171 -25.23 -13.92 -15.32
C THR A 171 -24.22 -14.83 -14.61
N ALA A 172 -24.65 -15.48 -13.53
CA ALA A 172 -23.85 -16.46 -12.80
C ALA A 172 -23.23 -17.57 -13.69
N THR A 173 -23.92 -17.99 -14.75
CA THR A 173 -23.39 -18.97 -15.71
C THR A 173 -22.45 -18.32 -16.72
N SER A 174 -22.84 -17.21 -17.37
CA SER A 174 -21.99 -16.58 -18.38
C SER A 174 -20.68 -16.01 -17.83
N LEU A 175 -20.64 -15.73 -16.51
CA LEU A 175 -19.45 -15.37 -15.74
C LEU A 175 -18.51 -16.57 -15.49
N VAL A 176 -19.05 -17.75 -15.15
CA VAL A 176 -18.25 -18.99 -14.96
C VAL A 176 -17.73 -19.51 -16.30
N ASP A 177 -18.58 -19.49 -17.33
CA ASP A 177 -18.30 -20.06 -18.65
C ASP A 177 -17.46 -19.12 -19.55
N PHE A 178 -16.80 -18.10 -18.98
CA PHE A 178 -16.01 -17.09 -19.70
C PHE A 178 -14.93 -17.70 -20.60
N SER A 179 -14.36 -18.84 -20.21
CA SER A 179 -13.34 -19.58 -20.96
C SER A 179 -13.85 -20.06 -22.32
N SER A 180 -15.16 -20.31 -22.45
CA SER A 180 -15.83 -20.78 -23.66
C SER A 180 -16.34 -19.66 -24.59
N ARG A 181 -16.09 -18.39 -24.24
CA ARG A 181 -16.69 -17.22 -24.89
C ARG A 181 -15.65 -16.22 -25.39
N GLU A 182 -15.97 -15.52 -26.47
CA GLU A 182 -15.05 -14.56 -27.13
C GLU A 182 -15.47 -13.11 -26.84
N GLY A 183 -14.51 -12.31 -26.37
CA GLY A 183 -14.68 -10.91 -26.01
C GLY A 183 -13.40 -10.36 -25.37
N GLU A 184 -13.32 -9.04 -25.18
CA GLU A 184 -12.12 -8.38 -24.67
C GLU A 184 -11.88 -8.67 -23.17
N VAL A 185 -12.95 -8.69 -22.38
CA VAL A 185 -12.88 -9.04 -20.96
C VAL A 185 -12.71 -10.55 -20.80
N GLU A 186 -13.42 -11.37 -21.56
CA GLU A 186 -13.24 -12.82 -21.60
C GLU A 186 -11.78 -13.19 -21.94
N GLY A 187 -11.18 -12.56 -22.95
CA GLY A 187 -9.76 -12.74 -23.30
C GLY A 187 -8.81 -12.32 -22.19
N THR A 188 -9.12 -11.23 -21.48
CA THR A 188 -8.37 -10.78 -20.29
C THR A 188 -8.42 -11.83 -19.17
N LEU A 189 -9.60 -12.39 -18.89
CA LEU A 189 -9.78 -13.44 -17.88
C LEU A 189 -9.07 -14.75 -18.30
N LYS A 190 -9.04 -15.09 -19.60
CA LYS A 190 -8.28 -16.24 -20.14
C LYS A 190 -6.76 -16.08 -19.95
N ASP A 191 -6.19 -14.90 -20.23
CA ASP A 191 -4.76 -14.62 -19.99
C ASP A 191 -4.38 -14.69 -18.49
N ILE A 192 -5.27 -14.24 -17.60
CA ILE A 192 -5.09 -14.38 -16.15
C ILE A 192 -5.10 -15.87 -15.76
N ALA A 193 -6.05 -16.66 -16.27
CA ALA A 193 -6.16 -18.09 -15.98
C ALA A 193 -4.96 -18.89 -16.50
N GLU A 194 -4.47 -18.59 -17.70
CA GLU A 194 -3.23 -19.17 -18.24
C GLU A 194 -2.02 -18.82 -17.35
N ARG A 195 -1.86 -17.55 -16.97
CA ARG A 195 -0.76 -17.14 -16.07
C ARG A 195 -0.82 -17.79 -14.69
N ALA A 196 -2.02 -18.01 -14.17
CA ALA A 196 -2.24 -18.72 -12.92
C ALA A 196 -1.87 -20.20 -13.05
N GLY A 197 -2.32 -20.88 -14.10
CA GLY A 197 -1.93 -22.26 -14.43
C GLY A 197 -0.42 -22.45 -14.65
N ASN A 198 0.25 -21.42 -15.17
CA ASN A 198 1.71 -21.40 -15.37
C ASN A 198 2.51 -20.95 -14.12
N GLY A 199 1.88 -20.79 -12.95
CA GLY A 199 2.56 -20.40 -11.70
C GLY A 199 3.19 -18.99 -11.72
N SER A 200 2.83 -18.16 -12.70
CA SER A 200 3.42 -16.84 -12.95
C SER A 200 2.61 -15.67 -12.38
N PHE A 201 1.39 -15.95 -11.93
CA PHE A 201 0.42 -14.98 -11.44
C PHE A 201 0.75 -14.45 -10.02
N SER A 202 0.56 -13.14 -9.81
CA SER A 202 0.80 -12.46 -8.52
C SER A 202 -0.51 -12.10 -7.83
N TYR A 203 -1.07 -13.03 -7.05
CA TYR A 203 -2.26 -12.76 -6.25
C TYR A 203 -2.07 -11.56 -5.30
N SER A 204 -3.13 -10.77 -5.14
CA SER A 204 -3.18 -9.59 -4.27
C SER A 204 -4.58 -9.35 -3.72
N ARG A 205 -4.69 -8.54 -2.66
CA ARG A 205 -5.99 -8.15 -2.08
C ARG A 205 -6.86 -7.38 -3.07
N PHE A 206 -6.30 -6.47 -3.86
CA PHE A 206 -7.06 -5.71 -4.85
C PHE A 206 -7.60 -6.61 -5.96
N PHE A 207 -6.81 -7.57 -6.46
CA PHE A 207 -7.30 -8.57 -7.41
C PHE A 207 -8.51 -9.35 -6.87
N ALA A 208 -8.45 -9.79 -5.60
CA ALA A 208 -9.57 -10.47 -4.96
C ALA A 208 -10.82 -9.59 -4.86
N ILE A 209 -10.65 -8.32 -4.47
CA ILE A 209 -11.76 -7.35 -4.40
C ILE A 209 -12.35 -7.08 -5.79
N GLY A 210 -11.52 -7.02 -6.84
CA GLY A 210 -11.98 -6.92 -8.22
C GLY A 210 -12.82 -8.14 -8.64
N LEU A 211 -12.39 -9.35 -8.26
CA LEU A 211 -13.18 -10.57 -8.51
C LEU A 211 -14.51 -10.57 -7.76
N PHE A 212 -14.52 -10.15 -6.49
CA PHE A 212 -15.76 -9.95 -5.73
C PHE A 212 -16.66 -8.87 -6.36
N ARG A 213 -16.10 -7.80 -6.92
CA ARG A 213 -16.85 -6.75 -7.62
C ARG A 213 -17.49 -7.25 -8.92
N LEU A 214 -16.82 -8.13 -9.68
CA LEU A 214 -17.42 -8.80 -10.83
C LEU A 214 -18.63 -9.68 -10.42
N LEU A 215 -18.52 -10.41 -9.31
CA LEU A 215 -19.59 -11.25 -8.75
C LEU A 215 -20.77 -10.41 -8.20
N GLU A 216 -20.48 -9.32 -7.51
CA GLU A 216 -21.47 -8.36 -7.01
C GLU A 216 -22.30 -7.77 -8.17
N LEU A 217 -21.63 -7.24 -9.20
CA LEU A 217 -22.27 -6.56 -10.32
C LEU A 217 -23.09 -7.47 -11.23
N SER A 218 -22.80 -8.77 -11.24
CA SER A 218 -23.57 -9.81 -11.96
C SER A 218 -24.64 -10.48 -11.07
N ASN A 219 -24.84 -10.00 -9.84
CA ASN A 219 -25.73 -10.59 -8.82
C ASN A 219 -25.41 -12.09 -8.55
N ALA A 220 -24.14 -12.45 -8.66
CA ALA A 220 -23.62 -13.82 -8.63
C ALA A 220 -22.90 -14.14 -7.30
N THR A 221 -23.39 -13.60 -6.19
CA THR A 221 -22.70 -13.58 -4.88
C THR A 221 -22.78 -14.88 -4.07
N GLU A 222 -23.44 -15.92 -4.59
CA GLU A 222 -23.50 -17.24 -3.94
C GLU A 222 -22.11 -17.89 -3.85
N PRO A 223 -21.75 -18.53 -2.71
CA PRO A 223 -20.40 -19.08 -2.50
C PRO A 223 -20.02 -20.14 -3.54
N THR A 224 -20.97 -20.96 -3.98
CA THR A 224 -20.76 -21.99 -5.02
C THR A 224 -20.52 -21.40 -6.41
N ILE A 225 -20.83 -20.12 -6.66
CA ILE A 225 -20.43 -19.44 -7.90
C ILE A 225 -19.00 -18.94 -7.77
N LEU A 226 -18.65 -18.31 -6.63
CA LEU A 226 -17.27 -17.91 -6.32
C LEU A 226 -16.30 -19.09 -6.44
N GLU A 227 -16.64 -20.26 -5.89
CA GLU A 227 -15.85 -21.49 -6.01
C GLU A 227 -15.59 -21.89 -7.48
N LYS A 228 -16.63 -21.85 -8.32
CA LYS A 228 -16.52 -22.18 -9.75
C LYS A 228 -15.69 -21.16 -10.54
N VAL A 229 -15.91 -19.87 -10.31
CA VAL A 229 -15.11 -18.82 -10.95
C VAL A 229 -13.66 -18.91 -10.50
N CYS A 230 -13.39 -19.10 -9.22
CA CYS A 230 -12.03 -19.33 -8.70
C CYS A 230 -11.38 -20.57 -9.34
N PHE A 231 -12.10 -21.69 -9.51
CA PHE A 231 -11.54 -22.88 -10.17
C PHE A 231 -11.22 -22.64 -11.66
N ALA A 232 -12.10 -21.94 -12.39
CA ALA A 232 -11.90 -21.62 -13.81
C ALA A 232 -10.81 -20.56 -14.05
N LEU A 233 -10.60 -19.64 -13.11
CA LEU A 233 -9.75 -18.46 -13.24
C LEU A 233 -8.39 -18.61 -12.52
N LEU A 234 -8.32 -19.46 -11.49
CA LEU A 234 -7.09 -19.83 -10.77
C LEU A 234 -6.94 -21.37 -10.74
N PRO A 235 -6.71 -22.03 -11.90
CA PRO A 235 -6.70 -23.49 -12.00
C PRO A 235 -5.57 -24.18 -11.21
N CYS A 236 -4.52 -23.45 -10.82
CA CYS A 236 -3.48 -23.96 -9.90
C CYS A 236 -4.00 -24.04 -8.45
N ASN A 237 -4.54 -25.21 -8.10
CA ASN A 237 -4.63 -25.66 -6.71
C ASN A 237 -3.38 -26.46 -6.29
N TYR A 238 -3.25 -26.67 -4.98
CA TYR A 238 -2.23 -27.50 -4.33
C TYR A 238 -2.42 -29.00 -4.62
#